data_AF-A0A7V6M4Z0-F1
#
_entry.id   AF-A0A7V6M4Z0-F1
#
_cell.length_a   1.000
_cell.length_b   1.000
_cell.length_c   1.000
_cell.angle_alpha   90.00
_cell.angle_beta   90.00
_cell.angle_gamma   90.00
#
_symmetry.space_group_name_H-M   'P 1'
#
loop_
_entity.id
_entity.type
_entity.pdbx_description
1 polymer ?
#
loop_
_entity_poly.entity_id
_entity_poly.type
_entity_poly.pdbx_seq_one_letter_code
_entity_poly.pdbx_strand_id
1 'polypeptide(L)'
;IQNFNKDTLIKIRKLLTGVKNCSIEFKLSRADKYLKLIDEDKVNKYLKTVNDRISFINLSSRAIDMLDIMNNEEVIKVIYEFIKTKILILDLSKFMPKDEDFEVIKEIIVELQMEIQKNKNKKDIKIQKLDELLKEIFAKLQVFDYDNIDELSDELRNALEEARSINAENERLSQAYGGSFAFVKTLGDAISETNINNSDIEKFLKIVFENIKDTIYDESLVVQGKKGFIDTTKSKVTIILVKEEMFKKIKDHYDKILGMLYVNLMLYK
;
A
#
# COMPACT_ATOMS: atom_id res chain seq x y z
N ILE A 1 23.47 -15.20 -4.51
CA ILE A 1 22.37 -14.60 -3.70
C ILE A 1 21.75 -13.41 -4.43
N GLN A 2 22.53 -12.42 -4.86
CA GLN A 2 22.05 -11.16 -5.47
C GLN A 2 21.15 -11.33 -6.72
N ASN A 3 21.49 -12.26 -7.62
CA ASN A 3 20.75 -12.52 -8.87
C ASN A 3 19.73 -13.67 -8.75
N PHE A 4 19.53 -14.20 -7.54
CA PHE A 4 18.59 -15.29 -7.35
C PHE A 4 17.16 -14.76 -7.27
N ASN A 5 16.24 -15.47 -7.92
CA ASN A 5 14.82 -15.23 -7.77
C ASN A 5 14.37 -15.56 -6.32
N LYS A 6 13.18 -15.06 -5.97
CA LYS A 6 12.60 -15.20 -4.63
C LYS A 6 12.53 -16.65 -4.16
N ASP A 7 12.15 -17.59 -5.03
CA ASP A 7 12.02 -19.00 -4.68
C ASP A 7 13.37 -19.63 -4.30
N THR A 8 14.42 -19.29 -5.03
CA THR A 8 15.78 -19.75 -4.74
C THR A 8 16.26 -19.16 -3.41
N LEU A 9 15.99 -17.87 -3.15
CA LEU A 9 16.32 -17.24 -1.88
C LEU A 9 15.59 -17.87 -0.69
N ILE A 10 14.31 -18.22 -0.85
CA ILE A 10 13.55 -18.94 0.18
C ILE A 10 14.15 -20.31 0.47
N LYS A 11 14.60 -21.05 -0.55
CA LYS A 11 15.29 -22.34 -0.38
C LYS A 11 16.60 -22.17 0.39
N ILE A 12 17.41 -21.17 0.01
CA ILE A 12 18.67 -20.85 0.71
C ILE A 12 18.40 -20.48 2.17
N ARG A 13 17.38 -19.64 2.44
CA ARG A 13 16.98 -19.29 3.80
C ARG A 13 16.65 -20.52 4.63
N LYS A 14 15.85 -21.46 4.08
CA LYS A 14 15.50 -22.71 4.76
C LYS A 14 16.75 -23.54 5.10
N LEU A 15 17.70 -23.66 4.18
CA LEU A 15 18.96 -24.39 4.42
C LEU A 15 19.79 -23.72 5.52
N LEU A 16 19.95 -22.40 5.47
CA LEU A 16 20.71 -21.64 6.48
C LEU A 16 20.05 -21.71 7.86
N THR A 17 18.71 -21.66 7.94
CA THR A 17 17.97 -21.90 9.18
C THR A 17 18.20 -23.32 9.70
N GLY A 18 18.25 -24.32 8.81
CA GLY A 18 18.61 -25.69 9.17
C GLY A 18 19.99 -25.79 9.81
N VAL A 19 21.01 -25.16 9.20
CA VAL A 19 22.38 -25.11 9.76
C VAL A 19 22.40 -24.42 11.13
N LYS A 20 21.64 -23.33 11.29
CA LYS A 20 21.51 -22.63 12.58
C LYS A 20 20.86 -23.52 13.66
N ASN A 21 19.83 -24.28 13.30
CA ASN A 21 19.17 -25.22 14.21
C ASN A 21 20.12 -26.35 14.62
N CYS A 22 20.89 -26.93 13.69
CA CYS A 22 21.93 -27.91 14.03
C CYS A 22 22.95 -27.34 15.02
N SER A 23 23.33 -26.07 14.87
CA SER A 23 24.25 -25.41 15.81
C SER A 23 23.67 -25.32 17.23
N ILE A 24 22.38 -24.98 17.35
CA ILE A 24 21.66 -24.95 18.62
C ILE A 24 21.61 -26.36 19.24
N GLU A 25 21.29 -27.38 18.45
CA GLU A 25 21.24 -28.78 18.91
C GLU A 25 22.61 -29.28 19.40
N PHE A 26 23.70 -28.94 18.70
CA PHE A 26 25.05 -29.30 19.12
C PHE A 26 25.45 -28.59 20.42
N LYS A 27 25.07 -27.32 20.62
CA LYS A 27 25.27 -26.62 21.90
C LYS A 27 24.52 -27.31 23.04
N LEU A 28 23.25 -27.66 22.83
CA LEU A 28 22.42 -28.36 23.83
C LEU A 28 22.97 -29.75 24.18
N SER A 29 23.51 -30.45 23.18
CA SER A 29 24.07 -31.80 23.33
C SER A 29 25.53 -31.82 23.78
N ARG A 30 26.15 -30.65 24.06
CA ARG A 30 27.58 -30.50 24.40
C ARG A 30 28.52 -31.15 23.38
N ALA A 31 28.14 -31.08 22.09
CA ALA A 31 28.82 -31.74 20.99
C ALA A 31 29.87 -30.81 20.35
N ASP A 32 30.84 -30.32 21.14
CA ASP A 32 31.77 -29.23 20.77
C ASP A 32 32.58 -29.49 19.50
N LYS A 33 32.88 -30.76 19.20
CA LYS A 33 33.61 -31.15 17.98
C LYS A 33 32.84 -30.78 16.71
N TYR A 34 31.52 -30.91 16.72
CA TYR A 34 30.66 -30.59 15.58
C TYR A 34 30.32 -29.10 15.53
N LEU A 35 30.23 -28.44 16.70
CA LEU A 35 30.02 -27.00 16.77
C LEU A 35 31.12 -26.22 16.05
N LYS A 36 32.38 -26.66 16.16
CA LYS A 36 33.53 -26.05 15.46
C LYS A 36 33.46 -26.12 13.93
N LEU A 37 32.59 -26.96 13.37
CA LEU A 37 32.38 -27.06 11.92
C LEU A 37 31.39 -26.01 11.40
N ILE A 38 30.66 -25.36 12.29
CA ILE A 38 29.67 -24.33 11.95
C ILE A 38 30.23 -22.96 12.31
N ASP A 39 30.41 -22.13 11.29
CA ASP A 39 30.68 -20.71 11.44
C ASP A 39 29.34 -19.98 11.63
N GLU A 40 28.89 -19.83 12.88
CA GLU A 40 27.61 -19.19 13.21
C GLU A 40 27.54 -17.74 12.73
N ASP A 41 28.64 -17.01 12.81
CA ASP A 41 28.69 -15.61 12.39
C ASP A 41 28.47 -15.49 10.89
N LYS A 42 29.12 -16.35 10.10
CA LYS A 42 28.92 -16.42 8.66
C LYS A 42 27.50 -16.86 8.30
N VAL A 43 26.93 -17.84 9.00
CA VAL A 43 25.53 -18.28 8.80
C VAL A 43 24.55 -17.13 9.08
N ASN A 44 24.72 -16.43 10.20
CA ASN A 44 23.88 -15.28 10.55
C ASN A 44 24.02 -14.14 9.54
N LYS A 45 25.24 -13.86 9.06
CA LYS A 45 25.48 -12.85 8.01
C LYS A 45 24.77 -13.22 6.71
N TYR A 46 24.85 -14.48 6.27
CA TYR A 46 24.14 -14.92 5.06
C TYR A 46 22.62 -14.91 5.24
N LEU A 47 22.11 -15.31 6.41
CA LEU A 47 20.68 -15.20 6.70
C LEU A 47 20.19 -13.75 6.60
N LYS A 48 20.94 -12.80 7.19
CA LYS A 48 20.64 -11.37 7.07
C LYS A 48 20.58 -10.95 5.60
N THR A 49 21.63 -11.21 4.82
CA THR A 49 21.68 -10.83 3.39
C THR A 49 20.54 -11.45 2.56
N VAL A 50 20.18 -12.71 2.84
CA VAL A 50 19.08 -13.38 2.13
C VAL A 50 17.74 -12.74 2.50
N ASN A 51 17.52 -12.43 3.78
CA ASN A 51 16.30 -11.76 4.23
C ASN A 51 16.18 -10.35 3.66
N ASP A 52 17.23 -9.54 3.75
CA ASP A 52 17.24 -8.18 3.19
C ASP A 52 16.93 -8.20 1.68
N ARG A 53 17.48 -9.18 0.94
CA ARG A 53 17.18 -9.36 -0.49
C ARG A 53 15.73 -9.78 -0.75
N ILE A 54 15.17 -10.69 0.06
CA ILE A 54 13.75 -11.07 -0.04
C ILE A 54 12.85 -9.87 0.24
N SER A 55 13.16 -9.08 1.28
CA SER A 55 12.40 -7.88 1.63
C SER A 55 12.43 -6.86 0.49
N PHE A 56 13.60 -6.64 -0.12
CA PHE A 56 13.72 -5.75 -1.28
C PHE A 56 12.90 -6.24 -2.47
N ILE A 57 12.92 -7.54 -2.79
CA ILE A 57 12.08 -8.11 -3.86
C ILE A 57 10.59 -7.94 -3.55
N ASN A 58 10.20 -7.97 -2.28
CA ASN A 58 8.82 -7.70 -1.90
C ASN A 58 8.46 -6.22 -2.11
N LEU A 59 9.35 -5.29 -1.75
CA LEU A 59 9.17 -3.85 -2.03
C LEU A 59 9.02 -3.59 -3.53
N SER A 60 9.78 -4.27 -4.39
CA SER A 60 9.67 -4.10 -5.84
C SER A 60 8.50 -4.82 -6.51
N SER A 61 7.77 -5.69 -5.80
CA SER A 61 6.63 -6.43 -6.37
C SER A 61 5.28 -6.10 -5.73
N ARG A 62 5.27 -5.56 -4.51
CA ARG A 62 4.08 -5.19 -3.72
C ARG A 62 4.42 -3.98 -2.84
N ALA A 63 4.75 -2.86 -3.47
CA ALA A 63 5.37 -1.72 -2.79
C ALA A 63 4.48 -1.16 -1.68
N ILE A 64 3.22 -0.85 -2.00
CA ILE A 64 2.26 -0.28 -1.04
C ILE A 64 2.03 -1.23 0.13
N ASP A 65 1.77 -2.52 -0.12
CA ASP A 65 1.53 -3.50 0.94
C ASP A 65 2.73 -3.61 1.89
N MET A 66 3.95 -3.61 1.34
CA MET A 66 5.16 -3.74 2.15
C MET A 66 5.46 -2.48 2.95
N LEU A 67 5.30 -1.30 2.35
CA LEU A 67 5.46 -0.02 3.07
C LEU A 67 4.39 0.15 4.16
N ASP A 68 3.19 -0.37 3.95
CA ASP A 68 2.13 -0.35 4.97
C ASP A 68 2.46 -1.23 6.19
N ILE A 69 3.00 -2.43 5.96
CA ILE A 69 3.21 -3.45 7.00
C ILE A 69 4.55 -3.32 7.73
N MET A 70 5.62 -2.95 7.02
CA MET A 70 6.95 -2.82 7.61
C MET A 70 7.03 -1.58 8.50
N ASN A 71 7.89 -1.59 9.51
CA ASN A 71 8.23 -0.36 10.23
C ASN A 71 9.28 0.45 9.44
N ASN A 72 9.38 1.74 9.77
CA ASN A 72 10.23 2.68 9.03
C ASN A 72 11.71 2.27 9.07
N GLU A 73 12.23 1.85 10.22
CA GLU A 73 13.63 1.42 10.34
C GLU A 73 13.96 0.22 9.45
N GLU A 74 13.02 -0.73 9.34
CA GLU A 74 13.19 -1.93 8.52
C GLU A 74 13.24 -1.59 7.03
N VAL A 75 12.33 -0.72 6.56
CA VAL A 75 12.31 -0.27 5.16
C VAL A 75 13.61 0.44 4.79
N ILE A 76 14.03 1.40 5.62
CA ILE A 76 15.26 2.17 5.41
C ILE A 76 16.47 1.24 5.38
N LYS A 77 16.56 0.30 6.32
CA LYS A 77 17.66 -0.66 6.37
C LYS A 77 17.72 -1.54 5.12
N VAL A 78 16.58 -2.03 4.64
CA VAL A 78 16.51 -2.85 3.42
C VAL A 78 17.00 -2.08 2.20
N ILE A 79 16.56 -0.83 2.05
CA ILE A 79 16.96 0.03 0.92
C ILE A 79 18.45 0.40 1.01
N TYR A 80 18.92 0.80 2.19
CA TYR A 80 20.33 1.13 2.45
C TYR A 80 21.26 -0.04 2.13
N GLU A 81 21.00 -1.23 2.69
CA GLU A 81 21.82 -2.42 2.49
C GLU A 81 21.83 -2.84 1.02
N PHE A 82 20.70 -2.65 0.31
CA PHE A 82 20.61 -2.91 -1.11
C PHE A 82 21.52 -1.99 -1.93
N ILE A 83 21.40 -0.67 -1.74
CA ILE A 83 22.22 0.35 -2.42
C ILE A 83 23.70 0.10 -2.15
N LYS A 84 24.08 -0.03 -0.87
CA LYS A 84 25.46 -0.25 -0.43
C LYS A 84 26.06 -1.49 -1.07
N THR A 85 25.33 -2.60 -1.06
CA THR A 85 25.86 -3.86 -1.59
C THR A 85 26.13 -3.79 -3.09
N LYS A 86 25.29 -3.07 -3.82
CA LYS A 86 25.41 -2.97 -5.26
C LYS A 86 26.46 -1.97 -5.73
N ILE A 87 26.64 -0.86 -5.01
CA ILE A 87 27.80 0.04 -5.20
C ILE A 87 29.11 -0.76 -5.09
N LEU A 88 29.22 -1.62 -4.07
CA LEU A 88 30.41 -2.44 -3.83
C LEU A 88 30.67 -3.49 -4.93
N ILE A 89 29.62 -4.01 -5.58
CA ILE A 89 29.75 -5.04 -6.62
C ILE A 89 30.03 -4.44 -8.00
N LEU A 90 29.42 -3.30 -8.31
CA LEU A 90 29.46 -2.69 -9.65
C LEU A 90 30.56 -1.61 -9.79
N ASP A 91 31.39 -1.41 -8.75
CA ASP A 91 32.43 -0.36 -8.68
C ASP A 91 31.90 1.03 -9.06
N LEU A 92 30.69 1.34 -8.57
CA LEU A 92 29.99 2.58 -8.88
C LEU A 92 30.44 3.69 -7.93
N SER A 93 31.72 4.05 -7.97
CA SER A 93 32.28 5.17 -7.19
C SER A 93 31.52 6.50 -7.41
N LYS A 94 30.87 6.68 -8.57
CA LYS A 94 29.99 7.81 -8.89
C LYS A 94 28.63 7.79 -8.18
N PHE A 95 28.22 6.64 -7.64
CA PHE A 95 27.00 6.43 -6.87
C PHE A 95 27.23 6.39 -5.38
N MET A 96 28.47 6.55 -4.89
CA MET A 96 28.71 6.65 -3.45
C MET A 96 27.91 7.86 -2.95
N PRO A 97 26.78 7.65 -2.25
CA PRO A 97 26.05 8.74 -1.68
C PRO A 97 26.99 9.36 -0.65
N LYS A 98 27.06 10.68 -0.60
CA LYS A 98 27.51 11.30 0.65
C LYS A 98 26.50 10.90 1.73
N ASP A 99 26.94 10.87 2.98
CA ASP A 99 26.04 10.56 4.09
C ASP A 99 24.79 11.47 4.07
N GLU A 100 24.96 12.72 3.61
CA GLU A 100 23.87 13.69 3.39
C GLU A 100 22.83 13.25 2.35
N ASP A 101 23.26 12.68 1.21
CA ASP A 101 22.35 12.23 0.14
C ASP A 101 21.46 11.07 0.62
N PHE A 102 22.02 10.19 1.45
CA PHE A 102 21.28 9.07 2.01
C PHE A 102 20.26 9.51 3.07
N GLU A 103 20.58 10.53 3.87
CA GLU A 103 19.63 11.10 4.83
C GLU A 103 18.42 11.73 4.12
N VAL A 104 18.63 12.39 2.97
CA VAL A 104 17.53 12.92 2.15
C VAL A 104 16.60 11.80 1.66
N ILE A 105 17.15 10.71 1.10
CA ILE A 105 16.33 9.56 0.66
C ILE A 105 15.56 8.95 1.84
N LYS A 106 16.23 8.83 2.99
CA LYS A 106 15.63 8.29 4.21
C LYS A 106 14.45 9.13 4.67
N GLU A 107 14.57 10.44 4.70
CA GLU A 107 13.46 11.34 5.04
C GLU A 107 12.28 11.16 4.08
N ILE A 108 12.54 11.15 2.76
CA ILE A 108 11.49 10.98 1.75
C ILE A 108 10.76 9.65 1.92
N ILE A 109 11.48 8.54 2.14
CA ILE A 109 10.88 7.22 2.32
C ILE A 109 10.04 7.16 3.60
N VAL A 110 10.53 7.77 4.69
CA VAL A 110 9.79 7.83 5.96
C VAL A 110 8.47 8.59 5.77
N GLU A 111 8.52 9.76 5.12
CA GLU A 111 7.32 10.56 4.85
C GLU A 111 6.36 9.83 3.91
N LEU A 112 6.88 9.21 2.85
CA LEU A 112 6.09 8.43 1.90
C LEU A 112 5.38 7.28 2.61
N GLN A 113 6.10 6.55 3.46
CA GLN A 113 5.54 5.47 4.24
C GLN A 113 4.43 5.95 5.18
N MET A 114 4.64 7.08 5.86
CA MET A 114 3.62 7.67 6.72
C MET A 114 2.36 8.04 5.92
N GLU A 115 2.51 8.63 4.74
CA GLU A 115 1.36 8.95 3.87
C GLU A 115 0.66 7.70 3.35
N ILE A 116 1.40 6.66 2.99
CA ILE A 116 0.83 5.36 2.64
C ILE A 116 0.02 4.85 3.84
N GLN A 117 0.60 4.73 5.02
CA GLN A 117 -0.07 4.19 6.23
C GLN A 117 -1.31 4.98 6.65
N LYS A 118 -1.32 6.31 6.44
CA LYS A 118 -2.52 7.15 6.68
C LYS A 118 -3.68 6.85 5.73
N ASN A 119 -3.41 6.30 4.54
CA ASN A 119 -4.44 6.10 3.54
C ASN A 119 -5.44 5.01 3.95
N LYS A 120 -6.71 5.38 4.06
CA LYS A 120 -7.81 4.48 4.48
C LYS A 120 -8.47 3.70 3.34
N ASN A 121 -8.08 3.93 2.09
CA ASN A 121 -8.66 3.28 0.91
C ASN A 121 -7.57 2.72 -0.03
N LYS A 122 -6.87 1.70 0.43
CA LYS A 122 -5.74 1.07 -0.29
C LYS A 122 -6.11 0.47 -1.66
N LYS A 123 -7.40 0.23 -1.91
CA LYS A 123 -7.90 -0.34 -3.16
C LYS A 123 -8.26 0.72 -4.21
N ASP A 124 -8.18 1.99 -3.86
CA ASP A 124 -8.41 3.12 -4.77
C ASP A 124 -7.51 2.99 -6.02
N ILE A 125 -8.07 3.29 -7.20
CA ILE A 125 -7.33 3.24 -8.46
C ILE A 125 -6.10 4.16 -8.47
N LYS A 126 -6.15 5.30 -7.78
CA LYS A 126 -5.01 6.21 -7.63
C LYS A 126 -3.93 5.59 -6.76
N ILE A 127 -4.29 4.84 -5.71
CA ILE A 127 -3.33 4.08 -4.90
C ILE A 127 -2.72 2.93 -5.69
N GLN A 128 -3.50 2.25 -6.55
CA GLN A 128 -2.94 1.24 -7.44
C GLN A 128 -1.94 1.84 -8.43
N LYS A 129 -2.22 3.04 -8.97
CA LYS A 129 -1.25 3.76 -9.82
C LYS A 129 0.01 4.16 -9.06
N LEU A 130 -0.14 4.61 -7.82
CA LEU A 130 1.00 4.89 -6.94
C LEU A 130 1.82 3.60 -6.65
N ASP A 131 1.16 2.46 -6.46
CA ASP A 131 1.83 1.16 -6.30
C ASP A 131 2.66 0.78 -7.54
N GLU A 132 2.12 0.99 -8.74
CA GLU A 132 2.88 0.76 -9.98
C GLU A 132 4.07 1.71 -10.10
N LEU A 133 3.90 3.00 -9.82
CA LEU A 133 5.00 3.97 -9.79
C LEU A 133 6.12 3.53 -8.84
N LEU A 134 5.77 3.10 -7.62
CA LEU A 134 6.76 2.64 -6.64
C LEU A 134 7.45 1.34 -7.07
N LYS A 135 6.72 0.40 -7.69
CA LYS A 135 7.32 -0.81 -8.26
C LYS A 135 8.34 -0.47 -9.34
N GLU A 136 8.02 0.50 -10.22
CA GLU A 136 8.94 0.97 -11.25
C GLU A 136 10.20 1.58 -10.64
N ILE A 137 10.07 2.47 -9.65
CA ILE A 137 11.19 3.07 -8.92
C ILE A 137 12.09 1.99 -8.32
N PHE A 138 11.52 1.03 -7.59
CA PHE A 138 12.30 -0.04 -6.97
C PHE A 138 12.86 -1.04 -7.99
N ALA A 139 12.22 -1.22 -9.14
CA ALA A 139 12.74 -2.04 -10.24
C ALA A 139 13.94 -1.37 -10.91
N LYS A 140 13.89 -0.07 -11.21
CA LYS A 140 15.05 0.71 -11.67
C LYS A 140 16.20 0.65 -10.69
N LEU A 141 15.90 0.83 -9.39
CA LEU A 141 16.89 0.68 -8.34
C LEU A 141 17.51 -0.72 -8.36
N GLN A 142 16.70 -1.76 -8.60
CA GLN A 142 17.18 -3.14 -8.67
C GLN A 142 18.25 -3.38 -9.74
N VAL A 143 18.06 -2.75 -10.90
CA VAL A 143 18.94 -2.87 -12.08
C VAL A 143 20.01 -1.79 -12.15
N PHE A 144 20.03 -0.83 -11.22
CA PHE A 144 20.92 0.34 -11.23
C PHE A 144 20.72 1.19 -12.48
N ASP A 145 19.45 1.36 -12.88
CA ASP A 145 19.02 2.21 -13.99
C ASP A 145 18.66 3.61 -13.46
N TYR A 146 19.61 4.17 -12.72
CA TYR A 146 19.65 5.57 -12.34
C TYR A 146 21.00 6.11 -12.80
N ASP A 147 21.08 7.40 -13.10
CA ASP A 147 22.34 8.08 -13.40
C ASP A 147 23.06 8.54 -12.13
N ASN A 148 22.29 8.91 -11.10
CA ASN A 148 22.80 9.34 -9.80
C ASN A 148 21.74 9.17 -8.69
N ILE A 149 22.12 9.53 -7.45
CA ILE A 149 21.27 9.42 -6.27
C ILE A 149 20.16 10.50 -6.22
N ASP A 150 20.36 11.63 -6.91
CA ASP A 150 19.39 12.72 -6.99
C ASP A 150 18.17 12.31 -7.84
N GLU A 151 18.39 11.59 -8.95
CA GLU A 151 17.31 11.06 -9.78
C GLU A 151 16.39 10.12 -9.00
N LEU A 152 16.96 9.20 -8.21
CA LEU A 152 16.19 8.36 -7.28
C LEU A 152 15.40 9.22 -6.27
N SER A 153 16.06 10.24 -5.71
CA SER A 153 15.44 11.15 -4.75
C SER A 153 14.25 11.89 -5.35
N ASP A 154 14.36 12.36 -6.59
CA ASP A 154 13.30 13.07 -7.29
C ASP A 154 12.12 12.17 -7.65
N GLU A 155 12.36 10.94 -8.10
CA GLU A 155 11.27 9.97 -8.34
C GLU A 155 10.54 9.61 -7.03
N LEU A 156 11.27 9.42 -5.93
CA LEU A 156 10.68 9.17 -4.61
C LEU A 156 9.89 10.39 -4.10
N ARG A 157 10.35 11.63 -4.34
CA ARG A 157 9.60 12.85 -4.03
C ARG A 157 8.30 12.93 -4.83
N ASN A 158 8.34 12.60 -6.12
CA ASN A 158 7.13 12.59 -6.94
C ASN A 158 6.10 11.58 -6.41
N ALA A 159 6.55 10.39 -6.00
CA ALA A 159 5.67 9.41 -5.37
C ALA A 159 5.10 9.89 -4.01
N LEU A 160 5.90 10.60 -3.21
CA LEU A 160 5.45 11.22 -1.97
C LEU A 160 4.37 12.28 -2.21
N GLU A 161 4.58 13.18 -3.18
CA GLU A 161 3.60 14.22 -3.52
C GLU A 161 2.30 13.62 -4.07
N GLU A 162 2.37 12.56 -4.86
CA GLU A 162 1.19 11.82 -5.32
C GLU A 162 0.44 11.19 -4.13
N ALA A 163 1.15 10.57 -3.18
CA ALA A 163 0.54 10.01 -1.96
C ALA A 163 -0.18 11.09 -1.13
N ARG A 164 0.46 12.26 -0.95
CA ARG A 164 -0.12 13.43 -0.27
C ARG A 164 -1.37 13.94 -0.99
N SER A 165 -1.30 14.09 -2.30
CA SER A 165 -2.41 14.54 -3.15
C SER A 165 -3.61 13.60 -3.04
N ILE A 166 -3.38 12.28 -3.09
CA ILE A 166 -4.45 11.28 -2.91
C ILE A 166 -5.09 11.40 -1.52
N ASN A 167 -4.28 11.50 -0.47
CA ASN A 167 -4.79 11.63 0.90
C ASN A 167 -5.57 12.94 1.10
N ALA A 168 -5.06 14.06 0.59
CA ALA A 168 -5.72 15.36 0.66
C ALA A 168 -7.07 15.35 -0.06
N GLU A 169 -7.14 14.75 -1.26
CA GLU A 169 -8.39 14.65 -2.01
C GLU A 169 -9.39 13.73 -1.32
N ASN A 170 -8.94 12.59 -0.78
CA ASN A 170 -9.80 11.70 -0.03
C ASN A 170 -10.38 12.37 1.23
N GLU A 171 -9.56 13.17 1.93
CA GLU A 171 -10.01 13.94 3.09
C GLU A 171 -11.01 15.03 2.68
N ARG A 172 -10.74 15.78 1.61
CA ARG A 172 -11.67 16.78 1.05
C ARG A 172 -13.02 16.15 0.70
N LEU A 173 -13.02 15.01 0.01
CA LEU A 173 -14.23 14.28 -0.34
C LEU A 173 -14.94 13.75 0.90
N SER A 174 -14.20 13.20 1.86
CA SER A 174 -14.74 12.69 3.12
C SER A 174 -15.48 13.78 3.90
N GLN A 175 -14.93 14.99 3.97
CA GLN A 175 -15.57 16.14 4.62
C GLN A 175 -16.92 16.50 3.99
N ALA A 176 -17.08 16.36 2.67
CA ALA A 176 -18.36 16.55 2.00
C ALA A 176 -19.43 15.52 2.43
N TYR A 177 -19.01 14.42 3.06
CA TYR A 177 -19.84 13.34 3.59
C TYR A 177 -19.71 13.20 5.11
N GLY A 178 -19.48 14.30 5.83
CA GLY A 178 -19.41 14.30 7.30
C GLY A 178 -18.28 13.45 7.88
N GLY A 179 -17.19 13.26 7.14
CA GLY A 179 -16.06 12.42 7.54
C GLY A 179 -16.18 10.95 7.12
N SER A 180 -17.21 10.57 6.34
CA SER A 180 -17.46 9.18 5.97
C SER A 180 -16.64 8.72 4.75
N PHE A 181 -15.55 7.99 5.00
CA PHE A 181 -14.75 7.32 3.96
C PHE A 181 -15.50 6.24 3.18
N ALA A 182 -16.60 5.70 3.71
CA ALA A 182 -17.46 4.78 2.97
C ALA A 182 -18.00 5.42 1.67
N PHE A 183 -18.36 6.70 1.71
CA PHE A 183 -18.87 7.43 0.55
C PHE A 183 -17.75 7.75 -0.44
N VAL A 184 -16.55 8.10 0.05
CA VAL A 184 -15.36 8.32 -0.78
C VAL A 184 -15.03 7.04 -1.57
N LYS A 185 -15.03 5.90 -0.90
CA LYS A 185 -14.78 4.61 -1.57
C LYS A 185 -15.90 4.27 -2.56
N THR A 186 -17.17 4.47 -2.20
CA THR A 186 -18.28 4.24 -3.12
C THR A 186 -18.21 5.12 -4.36
N LEU A 187 -17.77 6.37 -4.23
CA LEU A 187 -17.53 7.25 -5.38
C LEU A 187 -16.47 6.64 -6.32
N GLY A 188 -15.33 6.21 -5.77
CA GLY A 188 -14.26 5.56 -6.54
C GLY A 188 -14.71 4.25 -7.22
N ASP A 189 -15.42 3.40 -6.49
CA ASP A 189 -15.96 2.13 -7.00
C ASP A 189 -16.97 2.41 -8.14
N ALA A 190 -17.89 3.35 -7.95
CA ALA A 190 -18.90 3.69 -8.94
C ALA A 190 -18.32 4.33 -10.21
N ILE A 191 -17.28 5.17 -10.08
CA ILE A 191 -16.56 5.74 -11.24
C ILE A 191 -15.89 4.62 -12.07
N SER A 192 -15.36 3.60 -11.39
CA SER A 192 -14.66 2.49 -12.05
C SER A 192 -15.61 1.47 -12.68
N GLU A 193 -16.84 1.36 -12.16
CA GLU A 193 -17.81 0.32 -12.53
C GLU A 193 -19.02 0.82 -13.34
N THR A 194 -19.05 2.10 -13.68
CA THR A 194 -20.13 2.73 -14.44
C THR A 194 -19.59 3.70 -15.49
N ASN A 195 -20.42 4.06 -16.47
CA ASN A 195 -20.10 5.07 -17.48
C ASN A 195 -20.67 6.46 -17.13
N ILE A 196 -21.04 6.68 -15.87
CA ILE A 196 -21.62 7.95 -15.41
C ILE A 196 -20.48 8.94 -15.17
N ASN A 197 -20.68 10.21 -15.52
CA ASN A 197 -19.69 11.26 -15.22
C ASN A 197 -19.41 11.35 -13.72
N ASN A 198 -18.14 11.53 -13.35
CA ASN A 198 -17.71 11.62 -11.96
C ASN A 198 -18.49 12.67 -11.15
N SER A 199 -18.75 13.83 -11.74
CA SER A 199 -19.52 14.92 -11.10
C SER A 199 -20.98 14.55 -10.85
N ASP A 200 -21.57 13.73 -11.72
CA ASP A 200 -22.94 13.24 -11.55
C ASP A 200 -23.01 12.19 -10.42
N ILE A 201 -21.99 11.31 -10.30
CA ILE A 201 -21.90 10.35 -9.18
C ILE A 201 -21.68 11.08 -7.86
N GLU A 202 -20.76 12.05 -7.80
CA GLU A 202 -20.49 12.85 -6.60
C GLU A 202 -21.75 13.58 -6.13
N LYS A 203 -22.47 14.23 -7.06
CA LYS A 203 -23.73 14.92 -6.78
C LYS A 203 -24.81 13.95 -6.29
N PHE A 204 -24.94 12.78 -6.92
CA PHE A 204 -25.86 11.73 -6.48
C PHE A 204 -25.56 11.28 -5.05
N LEU A 205 -24.30 10.95 -4.75
CA LEU A 205 -23.87 10.50 -3.42
C LEU A 205 -24.05 11.59 -2.35
N LYS A 206 -23.87 12.86 -2.71
CA LYS A 206 -24.16 13.98 -1.81
C LYS A 206 -25.64 14.07 -1.45
N ILE A 207 -26.54 13.92 -2.43
CA ILE A 207 -27.99 13.87 -2.19
C ILE A 207 -28.33 12.68 -1.29
N VAL A 208 -27.72 11.51 -1.55
CA VAL A 208 -27.91 10.34 -0.69
C VAL A 208 -27.49 10.66 0.74
N PHE A 209 -26.24 11.09 0.95
CA PHE A 209 -25.68 11.42 2.26
C PHE A 209 -26.58 12.36 3.06
N GLU A 210 -26.97 13.51 2.51
CA GLU A 210 -27.78 14.50 3.21
C GLU A 210 -29.13 13.96 3.72
N ASN A 211 -29.68 12.95 3.04
CA ASN A 211 -30.97 12.36 3.38
C ASN A 211 -30.88 11.10 4.25
N ILE A 212 -29.67 10.56 4.47
CA ILE A 212 -29.48 9.35 5.29
C ILE A 212 -28.48 9.53 6.43
N LYS A 213 -27.75 10.66 6.52
CA LYS A 213 -26.66 10.92 7.48
C LYS A 213 -27.01 10.67 8.95
N ASP A 214 -28.27 10.84 9.34
CA ASP A 214 -28.70 10.58 10.73
C ASP A 214 -28.89 9.09 11.04
N THR A 215 -28.78 8.21 10.03
CA THR A 215 -29.07 6.77 10.12
C THR A 215 -27.95 5.88 9.58
N ILE A 216 -26.85 6.43 9.06
CA ILE A 216 -25.79 5.67 8.38
C ILE A 216 -24.92 4.78 9.26
N TYR A 217 -24.92 4.98 10.59
CA TYR A 217 -24.14 4.17 11.54
C TYR A 217 -24.99 3.46 12.60
N ASP A 218 -26.30 3.61 12.50
CA ASP A 218 -27.23 3.02 13.45
C ASP A 218 -27.26 1.48 13.33
N GLU A 219 -27.67 0.79 14.39
CA GLU A 219 -27.85 -0.67 14.39
C GLU A 219 -28.88 -1.11 13.35
N SER A 220 -29.83 -0.23 13.04
CA SER A 220 -30.83 -0.42 11.98
C SER A 220 -30.23 -0.74 10.61
N LEU A 221 -29.00 -0.27 10.30
CA LEU A 221 -28.30 -0.59 9.06
C LEU A 221 -28.03 -2.10 8.92
N VAL A 222 -27.65 -2.77 10.01
CA VAL A 222 -27.35 -4.21 10.01
C VAL A 222 -28.64 -5.00 9.90
N VAL A 223 -29.68 -4.59 10.63
CA VAL A 223 -30.97 -5.29 10.71
C VAL A 223 -31.72 -5.26 9.37
N GLN A 224 -31.69 -4.13 8.64
CA GLN A 224 -32.43 -4.01 7.37
C GLN A 224 -31.76 -4.76 6.21
N GLY A 225 -30.46 -5.06 6.30
CA GLY A 225 -29.70 -5.70 5.24
C GLY A 225 -29.59 -4.87 3.95
N LYS A 226 -28.86 -5.40 2.95
CA LYS A 226 -28.59 -4.70 1.68
C LYS A 226 -29.85 -4.25 0.95
N LYS A 227 -30.85 -5.14 0.83
CA LYS A 227 -32.10 -4.84 0.13
C LYS A 227 -32.92 -3.78 0.87
N GLY A 228 -33.08 -3.92 2.18
CA GLY A 228 -33.80 -2.94 3.00
C GLY A 228 -33.14 -1.56 2.98
N PHE A 229 -31.80 -1.51 3.00
CA PHE A 229 -31.05 -0.25 2.84
C PHE A 229 -31.33 0.42 1.49
N ILE A 230 -31.28 -0.34 0.39
CA ILE A 230 -31.54 0.19 -0.96
C ILE A 230 -32.97 0.74 -1.04
N ASP A 231 -33.97 -0.05 -0.62
CA ASP A 231 -35.38 0.32 -0.72
C ASP A 231 -35.69 1.56 0.14
N THR A 232 -35.18 1.61 1.38
CA THR A 232 -35.35 2.74 2.30
C THR A 232 -34.63 4.00 1.83
N THR A 233 -33.43 3.85 1.26
CA THR A 233 -32.70 4.99 0.70
C THR A 233 -33.45 5.55 -0.51
N LYS A 234 -33.92 4.68 -1.41
CA LYS A 234 -34.74 5.07 -2.56
C LYS A 234 -36.00 5.82 -2.17
N SER A 235 -36.71 5.38 -1.14
CA SER A 235 -37.94 6.06 -0.70
C SER A 235 -37.67 7.48 -0.20
N LYS A 236 -36.48 7.75 0.36
CA LYS A 236 -36.07 9.07 0.83
C LYS A 236 -35.58 9.98 -0.30
N VAL A 237 -34.84 9.45 -1.29
CA VAL A 237 -34.08 10.31 -2.22
C VAL A 237 -34.62 10.37 -3.64
N THR A 238 -35.44 9.40 -4.08
CA THR A 238 -35.85 9.32 -5.50
C THR A 238 -36.63 10.56 -5.98
N ILE A 239 -37.50 11.11 -5.14
CA ILE A 239 -38.25 12.34 -5.49
C ILE A 239 -37.30 13.53 -5.69
N ILE A 240 -36.26 13.64 -4.86
CA ILE A 240 -35.26 14.71 -4.95
C ILE A 240 -34.45 14.55 -6.24
N LEU A 241 -34.02 13.32 -6.55
CA LEU A 241 -33.27 13.02 -7.77
C LEU A 241 -34.07 13.31 -9.04
N VAL A 242 -35.40 13.11 -9.02
CA VAL A 242 -36.26 13.47 -10.16
C VAL A 242 -36.34 14.99 -10.31
N LYS A 243 -36.53 15.73 -9.21
CA LYS A 243 -36.59 17.20 -9.22
C LYS A 243 -35.27 17.83 -9.69
N GLU A 244 -34.15 17.21 -9.38
CA GLU A 244 -32.82 17.67 -9.78
C GLU A 244 -32.34 17.12 -11.14
N GLU A 245 -33.22 16.45 -11.88
CA GLU A 245 -32.93 15.78 -13.17
C GLU A 245 -31.80 14.72 -13.11
N MET A 246 -31.37 14.36 -11.90
CA MET A 246 -30.32 13.37 -11.64
C MET A 246 -30.79 11.95 -11.87
N PHE A 247 -32.08 11.66 -11.63
CA PHE A 247 -32.61 10.30 -11.72
C PHE A 247 -32.37 9.67 -13.09
N LYS A 248 -32.56 10.44 -14.17
CA LYS A 248 -32.35 9.96 -15.55
C LYS A 248 -30.89 9.56 -15.83
N LYS A 249 -29.95 10.18 -15.14
CA LYS A 249 -28.50 9.94 -15.29
C LYS A 249 -28.03 8.70 -14.53
N ILE A 250 -28.67 8.38 -13.41
CA ILE A 250 -28.24 7.30 -12.50
C ILE A 250 -29.12 6.06 -12.55
N LYS A 251 -30.31 6.12 -13.17
CA LYS A 251 -31.35 5.06 -13.09
C LYS A 251 -30.83 3.65 -13.37
N ASP A 252 -29.95 3.49 -14.35
CA ASP A 252 -29.48 2.18 -14.83
C ASP A 252 -28.45 1.56 -13.87
N HIS A 253 -27.87 2.37 -12.99
CA HIS A 253 -26.89 1.96 -11.97
C HIS A 253 -27.33 2.24 -10.53
N TYR A 254 -28.57 2.71 -10.33
CA TYR A 254 -29.03 3.23 -9.03
C TYR A 254 -28.90 2.19 -7.91
N ASP A 255 -29.42 0.97 -8.13
CA ASP A 255 -29.32 -0.13 -7.17
C ASP A 255 -27.90 -0.63 -6.97
N LYS A 256 -27.10 -0.59 -8.04
CA LYS A 256 -25.71 -1.00 -8.01
C LYS A 256 -24.91 -0.09 -7.08
N ILE A 257 -25.02 1.23 -7.27
CA ILE A 257 -24.29 2.23 -6.49
C ILE A 257 -24.75 2.23 -5.03
N LEU A 258 -26.06 2.16 -4.76
CA LEU A 258 -26.56 2.03 -3.38
C LEU A 258 -26.11 0.70 -2.75
N GLY A 259 -26.04 -0.37 -3.53
CA GLY A 259 -25.50 -1.64 -3.08
C GLY A 259 -24.02 -1.60 -2.72
N MET A 260 -23.21 -0.85 -3.48
CA MET A 260 -21.81 -0.57 -3.14
C MET A 260 -21.71 0.25 -1.86
N LEU A 261 -22.53 1.30 -1.74
CA LEU A 261 -22.60 2.13 -0.54
C LEU A 261 -22.89 1.32 0.71
N TYR A 262 -23.86 0.41 0.67
CA TYR A 262 -24.16 -0.47 1.79
C TYR A 262 -22.94 -1.30 2.23
N VAL A 263 -22.26 -1.94 1.26
CA VAL A 263 -21.08 -2.76 1.55
C VAL A 263 -19.97 -1.90 2.15
N ASN A 264 -19.72 -0.73 1.58
CA ASN A 264 -18.68 0.17 2.09
C ASN A 264 -19.03 0.74 3.47
N LEU A 265 -20.29 1.10 3.74
CA LEU A 265 -20.73 1.52 5.07
C LEU A 265 -20.48 0.41 6.11
N MET A 266 -20.74 -0.86 5.76
CA MET A 266 -20.46 -1.99 6.63
C MET A 266 -18.96 -2.24 6.85
N LEU A 267 -18.10 -1.90 5.88
CA LEU A 267 -16.65 -2.06 5.99
C LEU A 267 -15.98 -0.95 6.81
N TYR A 268 -16.57 0.24 6.85
CA TYR A 268 -16.03 1.42 7.55
C TYR A 268 -16.80 1.78 8.84
N LYS A 269 -17.76 0.95 9.26
CA LYS A 269 -18.41 1.04 10.57
C LYS A 269 -17.43 0.63 11.66
#